data_AF-A0AAN5D5R1-F1
#
_entry.id   AF-A0AAN5D5R1-F1
#
_cell.length_a   1.000
_cell.length_b   1.000
_cell.length_c   1.000
_cell.angle_alpha   90.00
_cell.angle_beta   90.00
_cell.angle_gamma   90.00
#
_symmetry.space_group_name_H-M   'P 1'
#
loop_
_entity.id
_entity.type
_entity.pdbx_description
1 polymer ?
#
loop_
_entity_poly.entity_id
_entity_poly.type
_entity_poly.pdbx_seq_one_letter_code
_entity_poly.pdbx_strand_id
1 'polypeptide(L)'
;SAVMPPGHAWADTFGVRQIPFGIYSIVFGIATEILYIPCMIGLGRDLRSSCIKVIYQIIQIIFLGKVAYSATIVNLMFKGAVFCSHPTLSVGVGIAGYGMWCSASACCLVLAMNRICEMLNISKYFTKYP
;
A
#
# COMPACT_ATOMS: atom_id res chain seq x y z
N SER A 1 -2.14 -40.88 -1.52
CA SER A 1 -1.68 -39.48 -1.36
C SER A 1 -0.17 -39.44 -1.46
N ALA A 2 0.38 -39.06 -2.61
CA ALA A 2 1.82 -38.85 -2.76
C ALA A 2 2.17 -37.47 -2.20
N VAL A 3 2.87 -37.43 -1.06
CA VAL A 3 3.48 -36.20 -0.55
C VAL A 3 4.69 -35.92 -1.44
N MET A 4 4.51 -35.04 -2.42
CA MET A 4 5.59 -34.65 -3.34
C MET A 4 6.53 -33.62 -2.68
N PRO A 5 7.85 -33.68 -2.97
CA PRO A 5 8.83 -32.82 -2.31
C PRO A 5 8.69 -31.35 -2.76
N PRO A 6 8.78 -30.38 -1.84
CA PRO A 6 8.79 -28.96 -2.18
C PRO A 6 10.08 -28.59 -2.95
N GLY A 7 9.97 -27.81 -4.03
CA GLY A 7 11.14 -27.34 -4.80
C GLY A 7 10.81 -26.79 -6.19
N HIS A 8 11.85 -26.46 -6.96
CA HIS A 8 11.76 -25.92 -8.34
C HIS A 8 10.90 -26.78 -9.28
N ALA A 9 10.93 -28.10 -9.13
CA ALA A 9 10.12 -29.02 -9.95
C ALA A 9 8.59 -28.79 -9.82
N TRP A 10 8.13 -28.27 -8.67
CA TRP A 10 6.72 -27.93 -8.46
C TRP A 10 6.32 -26.67 -9.24
N ALA A 11 7.24 -25.71 -9.33
CA ALA A 11 7.05 -24.47 -10.06
C ALA A 11 6.95 -24.70 -11.58
N ASP A 12 7.76 -25.60 -12.13
CA ASP A 12 7.72 -25.93 -13.56
C ASP A 12 6.46 -26.71 -13.97
N THR A 13 5.88 -27.48 -13.04
CA THR A 13 4.72 -28.35 -13.34
C THR A 13 3.37 -27.63 -13.17
N PHE A 14 3.26 -26.72 -12.19
CA PHE A 14 2.00 -26.05 -11.83
C PHE A 14 2.04 -24.51 -11.97
N GLY A 15 3.13 -23.95 -12.49
CA GLY A 15 3.28 -22.52 -12.74
C GLY A 15 2.35 -22.02 -13.85
N VAL A 16 1.08 -21.79 -13.52
CA VAL A 16 0.13 -21.18 -14.46
C VAL A 16 0.38 -19.68 -14.50
N ARG A 17 0.98 -19.19 -15.60
CA ARG A 17 1.15 -17.74 -15.85
C ARG A 17 -0.22 -17.11 -16.09
N GLN A 18 -0.80 -16.50 -15.07
CA GLN A 18 -2.02 -15.70 -15.18
C GLN A 18 -1.69 -14.27 -15.65
N ILE A 19 -1.12 -14.19 -16.85
CA ILE A 19 -0.75 -12.94 -17.53
C ILE A 19 -1.89 -11.89 -17.56
N PRO A 20 -3.17 -12.23 -17.87
CA PRO A 20 -4.23 -11.22 -17.91
C PRO A 20 -4.52 -10.59 -16.55
N PHE A 21 -4.44 -11.38 -15.46
CA PHE A 21 -4.59 -10.86 -14.10
C PHE A 21 -3.43 -9.93 -13.73
N GLY A 22 -2.20 -10.30 -14.11
CA GLY A 22 -1.02 -9.45 -13.91
C GLY A 22 -1.11 -8.11 -14.64
N ILE A 23 -1.53 -8.10 -15.91
CA ILE A 23 -1.74 -6.87 -16.68
C ILE A 23 -2.80 -5.98 -16.03
N TYR A 24 -3.94 -6.56 -15.65
CA TYR A 24 -4.99 -5.82 -14.96
C TYR A 24 -4.49 -5.18 -13.66
N SER A 25 -3.74 -5.91 -12.84
CA SER A 25 -3.17 -5.38 -11.60
C SER A 25 -2.16 -4.25 -11.84
N ILE A 26 -1.35 -4.31 -12.91
CA ILE A 26 -0.39 -3.25 -13.26
C ILE A 26 -1.15 -1.98 -13.68
N VAL A 27 -2.11 -2.11 -14.59
CA VAL A 27 -2.90 -0.97 -15.06
C VAL A 27 -3.65 -0.31 -13.90
N PHE A 28 -4.26 -1.11 -13.04
CA PHE A 28 -4.94 -0.62 -11.85
C PHE A 28 -3.97 0.08 -10.89
N GLY A 29 -2.79 -0.50 -10.65
CA GLY A 29 -1.73 0.10 -9.82
C GLY A 29 -1.32 1.49 -10.31
N ILE A 30 -0.97 1.60 -11.60
CA ILE A 30 -0.55 2.86 -12.23
C ILE A 30 -1.67 3.91 -12.15
N ALA A 31 -2.91 3.52 -12.45
CA ALA A 31 -4.05 4.42 -12.36
C ALA A 31 -4.22 4.98 -10.94
N THR A 32 -4.07 4.14 -9.91
CA THR A 32 -4.15 4.60 -8.52
C THR A 32 -2.99 5.49 -8.10
N GLU A 33 -1.76 5.26 -8.58
CA GLU A 33 -0.62 6.14 -8.32
C GLU A 33 -0.83 7.53 -8.91
N ILE A 34 -1.36 7.63 -10.14
CA ILE A 34 -1.67 8.91 -10.79
C ILE A 34 -2.70 9.70 -9.98
N LEU A 35 -3.74 9.04 -9.45
CA LEU A 35 -4.77 9.67 -8.62
C LEU A 35 -4.23 10.14 -7.26
N TYR A 36 -3.17 9.53 -6.74
CA TYR A 36 -2.56 9.94 -5.47
C TYR A 36 -1.76 11.25 -5.57
N ILE A 37 -1.18 11.55 -6.73
CA ILE A 37 -0.40 12.77 -6.98
C ILE A 37 -1.21 14.06 -6.72
N PRO A 38 -2.41 14.27 -7.31
CA PRO A 38 -3.20 15.48 -7.06
C PRO A 38 -3.66 15.57 -5.61
N CYS A 39 -3.93 14.44 -4.95
CA CYS A 39 -4.27 14.41 -3.52
C CYS A 39 -3.11 14.92 -2.66
N MET A 40 -1.86 14.55 -2.96
CA MET A 40 -0.68 15.07 -2.27
C MET A 40 -0.47 16.57 -2.51
N ILE A 41 -0.67 17.05 -3.75
CA ILE A 41 -0.52 18.47 -4.07
C ILE A 41 -1.58 19.31 -3.35
N GLY A 42 -2.84 18.85 -3.32
CA GLY A 42 -3.93 19.51 -2.62
C GLY A 42 -3.65 19.60 -1.12
N LEU A 43 -3.28 18.49 -0.49
CA LEU A 43 -3.01 18.44 0.95
C LEU A 43 -1.74 19.22 1.35
N GLY A 44 -0.74 19.27 0.46
CA GLY A 44 0.49 20.03 0.67
C GLY A 44 0.29 21.54 0.67
N ARG A 45 -0.77 22.06 0.04
CA ARG A 45 -1.12 23.49 0.10
C ARG A 45 -1.72 23.89 1.45
N ASP A 46 -2.41 22.99 2.12
CA ASP A 46 -3.15 23.26 3.37
C ASP A 46 -2.47 22.66 4.62
N LEU A 47 -1.14 22.77 4.75
CA LEU A 47 -0.36 22.30 5.92
C LEU A 47 -0.53 23.17 7.19
N ARG A 48 -1.74 23.71 7.40
CA ARG A 48 -2.01 24.70 8.45
C ARG A 48 -2.12 24.08 9.84
N SER A 49 -2.58 22.83 9.96
CA SER A 49 -2.73 22.12 11.24
C SER A 49 -1.68 21.02 11.40
N SER A 50 -1.27 20.76 12.66
CA SER A 50 -0.35 19.67 12.98
C SER A 50 -0.89 18.30 12.55
N CYS A 51 -2.22 18.13 12.49
CA CYS A 51 -2.86 16.92 12.01
C CYS A 51 -2.66 16.72 10.49
N ILE A 52 -2.86 17.77 9.68
CA ILE A 52 -2.69 17.68 8.23
C ILE A 52 -1.22 17.39 7.86
N LYS A 53 -0.26 17.90 8.64
CA LYS A 53 1.17 17.56 8.48
C LYS A 53 1.46 16.07 8.69
N VAL A 54 0.88 15.47 9.73
CA VAL A 54 1.03 14.03 10.01
C VAL A 54 0.37 13.20 8.90
N ILE A 55 -0.83 13.59 8.45
CA ILE A 55 -1.51 12.91 7.34
C ILE A 55 -0.67 12.99 6.06
N TYR A 56 -0.11 14.15 5.74
CA TYR A 56 0.77 14.33 4.58
C TYR A 56 2.01 13.42 4.65
N GLN A 57 2.65 13.31 5.82
CA GLN A 57 3.80 12.41 6.02
C GLN A 57 3.41 10.93 5.85
N ILE A 58 2.25 10.51 6.36
CA ILE A 58 1.76 9.13 6.20
C ILE A 58 1.48 8.83 4.73
N ILE A 59 0.83 9.74 4.00
CA ILE A 59 0.54 9.57 2.57
C ILE A 59 1.83 9.45 1.75
N GLN A 60 2.85 10.24 2.05
CA GLN A 60 4.17 10.14 1.42
C GLN A 60 4.80 8.76 1.62
N ILE A 61 4.76 8.22 2.84
CA ILE A 61 5.29 6.88 3.15
C ILE A 61 4.50 5.80 2.38
N ILE A 62 3.18 5.91 2.32
CA ILE A 62 2.33 4.96 1.58
C ILE A 62 2.64 5.00 0.08
N PHE A 63 2.82 6.19 -0.49
CA PHE A 63 3.16 6.35 -1.90
C PHE A 63 4.51 5.71 -2.25
N LEU A 64 5.55 5.97 -1.46
CA LEU A 64 6.87 5.35 -1.63
C LEU A 64 6.79 3.82 -1.48
N GLY A 65 6.03 3.33 -0.50
CA GLY A 65 5.80 1.89 -0.29
C GLY A 65 5.07 1.22 -1.47
N LYS A 66 4.07 1.90 -2.05
CA LYS A 66 3.32 1.43 -3.23
C LYS A 66 4.22 1.29 -4.47
N VAL A 67 5.08 2.29 -4.72
CA VAL A 67 6.02 2.27 -5.85
C VAL A 67 7.02 1.11 -5.70
N ALA A 68 7.57 0.91 -4.49
CA ALA A 68 8.48 -0.20 -4.24
C ALA A 68 7.77 -1.57 -4.38
N TYR A 69 6.53 -1.65 -3.93
CA TYR A 69 5.70 -2.86 -4.03
C TYR A 69 5.37 -3.22 -5.48
N SER A 70 4.98 -2.24 -6.30
CA SER A 70 4.62 -2.45 -7.70
C SER A 70 5.83 -2.94 -8.51
N ALA A 71 7.02 -2.38 -8.30
CA ALA A 71 8.26 -2.84 -8.92
C ALA A 71 8.59 -4.31 -8.56
N THR A 72 8.37 -4.70 -7.30
CA THR A 72 8.63 -6.06 -6.82
C THR A 72 7.64 -7.07 -7.40
N ILE A 73 6.34 -6.71 -7.46
CA ILE A 73 5.29 -7.53 -8.07
C ILE A 73 5.53 -7.73 -9.57
N VAL A 74 5.91 -6.68 -10.31
CA VAL A 74 6.19 -6.77 -11.74
C VAL A 74 7.34 -7.74 -12.01
N ASN A 75 8.40 -7.69 -11.21
CA ASN A 75 9.53 -8.62 -11.34
C ASN A 75 9.12 -10.09 -11.06
N LEU A 76 8.26 -10.31 -10.06
CA LEU A 76 7.74 -11.64 -9.72
C LEU A 76 6.80 -12.19 -10.81
N MET A 77 5.92 -11.34 -11.35
CA MET A 77 4.97 -11.68 -12.40
C MET A 77 5.67 -12.00 -13.73
N PHE A 78 6.72 -11.25 -14.10
CA PHE A 78 7.50 -11.54 -15.31
C PHE A 78 8.21 -12.89 -15.23
N LYS A 79 8.73 -13.25 -14.04
CA LYS A 79 9.34 -14.56 -13.78
C LYS A 79 8.32 -15.70 -13.65
N GLY A 80 7.03 -15.43 -13.52
CA GLY A 80 6.02 -16.45 -13.23
C GLY A 80 6.30 -17.17 -11.91
N ALA A 81 6.85 -16.45 -10.93
CA ALA A 81 7.35 -17.04 -9.70
C ALA A 81 6.20 -17.59 -8.84
N VAL A 82 6.24 -18.89 -8.59
CA VAL A 82 5.33 -19.60 -7.68
C VAL A 82 5.90 -19.52 -6.26
N PHE A 83 5.06 -19.60 -5.23
CA PHE A 83 5.45 -19.42 -3.82
C PHE A 83 6.67 -20.30 -3.41
N CYS A 84 6.83 -21.46 -4.05
CA CYS A 84 7.91 -22.41 -3.82
C CYS A 84 9.26 -22.07 -4.49
N SER A 85 9.32 -21.17 -5.49
CA SER A 85 10.60 -20.80 -6.14
C SER A 85 11.39 -19.78 -5.33
N HIS A 86 10.72 -18.77 -4.77
CA HIS A 86 11.35 -17.71 -3.97
C HIS A 86 10.47 -17.36 -2.76
N PRO A 87 10.50 -18.16 -1.68
CA PRO A 87 9.62 -17.98 -0.53
C PRO A 87 9.83 -16.65 0.19
N THR A 88 11.06 -16.13 0.24
CA THR A 88 11.40 -14.86 0.88
C THR A 88 10.78 -13.66 0.18
N LEU A 89 10.78 -13.64 -1.16
CA LEU A 89 10.20 -12.55 -1.95
C LEU A 89 8.67 -12.58 -1.88
N SER A 90 8.04 -13.75 -1.98
CA SER A 90 6.58 -13.87 -1.86
C SER A 90 6.07 -13.49 -0.46
N VAL A 91 6.74 -13.92 0.60
CA VAL A 91 6.37 -13.54 1.97
C VAL A 91 6.61 -12.05 2.21
N GLY A 92 7.73 -11.49 1.73
CA GLY A 92 8.02 -10.06 1.84
C GLY A 92 6.97 -9.19 1.14
N VAL A 93 6.56 -9.57 -0.07
CA VAL A 93 5.45 -8.94 -0.80
C VAL A 93 4.14 -9.08 -0.03
N GLY A 94 3.83 -10.25 0.53
CA GLY A 94 2.65 -10.43 1.38
C GLY A 94 2.61 -9.44 2.55
N ILE A 95 3.69 -9.36 3.32
CA ILE A 95 3.81 -8.46 4.48
C ILE A 95 3.66 -6.99 4.05
N ALA A 96 4.35 -6.58 2.97
CA ALA A 96 4.28 -5.22 2.46
C ALA A 96 2.86 -4.86 1.98
N GLY A 97 2.17 -5.79 1.30
CA GLY A 97 0.80 -5.62 0.85
C GLY A 97 -0.19 -5.46 2.00
N TYR A 98 -0.11 -6.32 3.02
CA TYR A 98 -0.95 -6.20 4.22
C TYR A 98 -0.63 -4.94 5.02
N GLY A 99 0.66 -4.62 5.19
CA GLY A 99 1.09 -3.41 5.89
C GLY A 99 0.53 -2.14 5.24
N MET A 100 0.56 -2.06 3.91
CA MET A 100 -0.01 -0.90 3.23
C MET A 100 -1.54 -0.83 3.35
N TRP A 101 -2.25 -1.97 3.38
CA TRP A 101 -3.70 -1.98 3.61
C TRP A 101 -4.05 -1.45 5.00
N CYS A 102 -3.37 -1.95 6.04
CA CYS A 102 -3.56 -1.47 7.40
C CYS A 102 -3.30 0.03 7.52
N SER A 103 -2.23 0.52 6.88
CA SER A 103 -1.90 1.96 6.89
C SER A 103 -2.96 2.83 6.18
N ALA A 104 -3.55 2.35 5.09
CA ALA A 104 -4.60 3.05 4.36
C ALA A 104 -5.87 3.18 5.23
N SER A 105 -6.26 2.10 5.91
CA SER A 105 -7.39 2.10 6.85
C SER A 105 -7.16 3.04 8.02
N ALA A 106 -5.95 3.04 8.60
CA ALA A 106 -5.58 3.97 9.66
C ALA A 106 -5.65 5.44 9.20
N CYS A 107 -5.21 5.74 7.97
CA CYS A 107 -5.30 7.08 7.40
C CYS A 107 -6.76 7.56 7.29
N CYS A 108 -7.68 6.68 6.88
CA CYS A 108 -9.12 7.01 6.82
C CYS A 108 -9.70 7.33 8.20
N LEU A 109 -9.31 6.57 9.23
CA LEU A 109 -9.74 6.82 10.60
C LEU A 109 -9.21 8.17 11.11
N VAL A 110 -7.93 8.48 10.87
CA VAL A 110 -7.33 9.77 11.26
C VAL A 110 -8.04 10.94 10.56
N LEU A 111 -8.38 10.79 9.28
CA LEU A 111 -9.13 11.82 8.53
C LEU A 111 -10.55 12.02 9.10
N ALA A 112 -11.25 10.93 9.42
CA ALA A 112 -12.55 10.98 10.06
C ALA A 112 -12.48 11.65 11.44
N MET A 113 -11.47 11.32 12.25
CA MET A 113 -11.22 11.97 13.53
C MET A 113 -10.92 13.46 13.37
N ASN A 114 -10.11 13.85 12.38
CA ASN A 114 -9.82 15.24 12.09
C ASN A 114 -11.10 16.03 11.78
N ARG A 115 -12.02 15.44 10.99
CA ARG A 115 -13.31 16.07 10.69
C ARG A 115 -14.22 16.22 11.91
N ILE A 116 -14.23 15.22 12.79
CA ILE A 116 -15.00 15.27 14.05
C ILE A 116 -14.44 16.33 15.00
N CYS A 117 -13.11 16.41 15.16
CA CYS A 117 -12.46 17.42 16.00
C CYS A 117 -12.71 18.84 15.50
N GLU A 118 -12.75 19.04 14.18
CA GLU A 118 -13.10 20.31 13.55
C GLU A 118 -14.58 20.68 13.84
N MET A 119 -15.51 19.74 13.64
CA MET A 119 -16.94 19.93 13.91
C MET A 119 -17.23 20.22 15.39
N LEU A 120 -16.51 19.56 16.30
CA LEU A 120 -16.65 19.74 17.74
C LEU A 120 -15.89 20.96 18.28
N ASN A 121 -15.19 21.72 17.42
CA ASN A 121 -14.40 22.90 17.82
C ASN A 121 -13.41 22.64 18.98
N ILE A 122 -12.95 21.40 19.16
CA ILE A 122 -12.03 20.99 20.25
C ILE A 122 -10.67 21.70 20.12
N SER A 123 -10.38 22.27 18.94
CA SER A 123 -9.24 23.18 18.73
C SER A 123 -9.17 24.30 19.79
N LYS A 124 -10.29 24.79 20.32
CA LYS A 124 -10.30 25.83 21.37
C LYS A 124 -9.88 25.31 22.74
N TYR A 125 -9.99 24.01 22.99
CA TYR A 125 -9.60 23.40 24.26
C TYR A 125 -8.10 23.12 24.34
N PHE A 126 -7.45 22.77 23.22
CA PHE A 126 -6.00 22.50 23.20
C PHE A 126 -5.13 23.77 23.25
N THR A 127 -5.69 24.96 22.97
CA THR A 127 -4.98 26.24 23.15
C THR A 127 -5.15 26.84 24.54
N LYS A 128 -5.86 26.15 25.45
CA LYS A 128 -6.22 26.66 26.78
C LYS A 128 -5.44 26.01 27.93
N TYR A 129 -4.20 25.62 27.68
CA TYR A 129 -3.21 25.48 28.75
C TYR A 129 -2.03 26.42 28.44
N PRO A 130 -1.59 27.20 29.44
CA PRO A 130 -0.68 28.34 29.28
C PRO A 130 0.71 27.95 28.77
#